data_AF-A0A7W5PGC3-F1
#
_entry.id   AF-A0A7W5PGC3-F1
#
_cell.length_a   1.000
_cell.length_b   1.000
_cell.length_c   1.000
_cell.angle_alpha   90.00
_cell.angle_beta   90.00
_cell.angle_gamma   90.00
#
_symmetry.space_group_name_H-M   'P 1'
#
loop_
_entity.id
_entity.type
_entity.pdbx_description
1 polymer ?
#
loop_
_entity_poly.entity_id
_entity_poly.type
_entity_poly.pdbx_seq_one_letter_code
_entity_poly.pdbx_strand_id
1 'polypeptide(L)'
;MFNARLRRTAMKLKDAMRGYDYDLPLKDALNDRELSVDRRVMAGATVGIGLDVAYLSVCQLEEAFAALAMDLSNGVEQGRGYEDLADILKDQSPYQMRIWHLLDSTPLELALEDLAWLKSLTYRRARMARVISKEKLAIRYVTDEALCEGVTAAQLMTRVSAAD
;
A
#
# COMPACT_ATOMS: atom_id res chain seq x y z
N MET A 1 -16.48 37.83 14.14
CA MET A 1 -16.26 37.44 12.72
C MET A 1 -15.36 36.21 12.54
N PHE A 2 -14.31 36.02 13.34
CA PHE A 2 -13.36 34.90 13.21
C PHE A 2 -14.01 33.50 13.29
N ASN A 3 -14.92 33.31 14.26
CA ASN A 3 -15.65 32.04 14.45
C ASN A 3 -16.58 31.66 13.28
N ALA A 4 -17.19 32.63 12.60
CA ALA A 4 -18.08 32.37 11.47
C ALA A 4 -17.29 31.95 10.21
N ARG A 5 -16.08 32.52 10.03
CA ARG A 5 -15.19 32.16 8.92
C ARG A 5 -14.64 30.74 9.08
N LEU A 6 -14.18 30.38 10.29
CA LEU A 6 -13.73 29.03 10.61
C LEU A 6 -14.82 27.97 10.41
N ARG A 7 -16.04 28.22 10.89
CA ARG A 7 -17.19 27.31 10.68
C ARG A 7 -17.55 27.16 9.19
N ARG A 8 -17.49 28.24 8.42
CA ARG A 8 -17.76 28.21 6.97
C ARG A 8 -16.68 27.45 6.18
N THR A 9 -15.41 27.57 6.56
CA THR A 9 -14.30 26.83 5.95
C THR A 9 -14.37 25.34 6.30
N ALA A 10 -14.67 24.99 7.55
CA ALA A 10 -14.85 23.60 7.97
C ALA A 10 -16.02 22.93 7.23
N MET A 11 -17.15 23.62 7.06
CA MET A 11 -18.29 23.11 6.29
C MET A 11 -17.91 22.84 4.82
N LYS A 12 -17.18 23.75 4.17
CA LYS A 12 -16.68 23.53 2.80
C LYS A 12 -15.71 22.35 2.68
N LEU A 13 -14.84 22.15 3.67
CA LEU A 13 -13.93 21.01 3.70
C LEU A 13 -14.70 19.69 3.87
N LYS A 14 -15.71 19.67 4.74
CA LYS A 14 -16.60 18.53 4.95
C LYS A 14 -17.32 18.13 3.66
N ASP A 15 -17.85 19.10 2.93
CA ASP A 15 -18.53 18.87 1.66
C ASP A 15 -17.55 18.41 0.56
N ALA A 16 -16.35 18.99 0.48
CA ALA A 16 -15.33 18.61 -0.49
C ALA A 16 -14.75 17.20 -0.27
N MET A 17 -14.70 16.73 0.98
CA MET A 17 -14.14 15.42 1.31
C MET A 17 -15.19 14.29 1.35
N ARG A 18 -16.48 14.62 1.25
CA ARG A 18 -17.55 13.61 1.22
C ARG A 18 -17.50 12.85 -0.11
N GLY A 19 -17.19 11.55 -0.05
CA GLY A 19 -17.03 10.72 -1.25
C GLY A 19 -15.67 10.88 -1.94
N TYR A 20 -14.66 11.40 -1.23
CA TYR A 20 -13.30 11.45 -1.74
C TYR A 20 -12.77 10.04 -2.01
N ASP A 21 -12.24 9.84 -3.21
CA ASP A 21 -11.57 8.61 -3.61
C ASP A 21 -10.14 8.59 -3.05
N TYR A 22 -9.93 7.81 -1.99
CA TYR A 22 -8.60 7.66 -1.37
C TYR A 22 -7.59 6.89 -2.22
N ASP A 23 -8.05 6.27 -3.31
CA ASP A 23 -7.17 5.63 -4.29
C ASP A 23 -6.79 6.58 -5.43
N LEU A 24 -7.34 7.79 -5.49
CA LEU A 24 -6.99 8.76 -6.53
C LEU A 24 -5.46 8.96 -6.66
N PRO A 25 -4.66 9.12 -5.57
CA PRO A 25 -3.21 9.22 -5.71
C PRO A 25 -2.54 7.96 -6.28
N LEU A 26 -3.11 6.78 -6.05
CA LEU A 26 -2.62 5.53 -6.65
C LEU A 26 -3.01 5.42 -8.12
N LYS A 27 -4.23 5.84 -8.46
CA LYS A 27 -4.72 5.88 -9.84
C LYS A 27 -3.93 6.89 -10.67
N ASP A 28 -3.58 8.03 -10.09
CA ASP A 28 -2.70 9.01 -10.72
C ASP A 28 -1.32 8.40 -10.98
N ALA A 29 -0.72 7.75 -9.96
CA ALA A 29 0.56 7.07 -10.11
C ALA A 29 0.51 5.92 -11.14
N LEU A 30 -0.55 5.12 -11.16
CA LEU A 30 -0.76 4.04 -12.13
C LEU A 30 -0.79 4.56 -13.57
N ASN A 31 -1.35 5.76 -13.80
CA ASN A 31 -1.50 6.37 -15.12
C ASN A 31 -0.37 7.34 -15.51
N ASP A 32 0.56 7.62 -14.60
CA ASP A 32 1.68 8.52 -14.84
C ASP A 32 2.69 7.88 -15.80
N ARG A 33 2.92 8.52 -16.95
CA ARG A 33 3.84 8.01 -17.98
C ARG A 33 5.30 8.26 -17.65
N GLU A 34 5.60 9.16 -16.71
CA GLU A 34 6.94 9.49 -16.27
C GLU A 34 7.43 8.53 -15.17
N LEU A 35 6.54 7.77 -14.53
CA LEU A 35 6.90 6.73 -13.58
C LEU A 35 7.35 5.44 -14.27
N SER A 36 8.29 4.74 -13.64
CA SER A 36 8.72 3.40 -14.08
C SER A 36 7.54 2.43 -14.11
N VAL A 37 7.61 1.44 -15.01
CA VAL A 37 6.58 0.41 -15.14
C VAL A 37 6.30 -0.26 -13.79
N ASP A 38 7.36 -0.59 -13.04
CA ASP A 38 7.28 -1.28 -11.76
C ASP A 38 6.54 -0.45 -10.72
N ARG A 39 6.84 0.86 -10.60
CA ARG A 39 6.13 1.77 -9.69
C ARG A 39 4.66 1.90 -10.03
N ARG A 40 4.31 1.96 -11.31
CA ARG A 40 2.90 2.00 -11.73
C ARG A 40 2.18 0.71 -11.38
N VAL A 41 2.82 -0.45 -11.60
CA VAL A 41 2.27 -1.76 -11.24
C VAL A 41 2.11 -1.88 -9.73
N MET A 42 3.08 -1.45 -8.92
CA MET A 42 2.97 -1.40 -7.46
C MET A 42 1.85 -0.47 -6.97
N ALA A 43 1.66 0.69 -7.61
CA ALA A 43 0.51 1.56 -7.32
C ALA A 43 -0.80 0.85 -7.61
N GLY A 44 -0.93 0.23 -8.78
CA GLY A 44 -2.11 -0.55 -9.18
C GLY A 44 -2.38 -1.72 -8.21
N ALA A 45 -1.34 -2.44 -7.80
CA ALA A 45 -1.41 -3.53 -6.83
C ALA A 45 -1.89 -3.08 -5.44
N THR A 46 -1.80 -1.78 -5.14
CA THR A 46 -2.19 -1.16 -3.87
C THR A 46 -3.58 -0.52 -3.91
N VAL A 47 -4.19 -0.35 -5.09
CA VAL A 47 -5.56 0.17 -5.23
C VAL A 47 -6.53 -0.79 -4.52
N GLY A 48 -7.53 -0.23 -3.83
CA GLY A 48 -8.51 -0.99 -3.06
C GLY A 48 -8.02 -1.46 -1.68
N ILE A 49 -6.73 -1.36 -1.37
CA ILE A 49 -6.21 -1.79 -0.06
C ILE A 49 -6.51 -0.72 1.02
N GLY A 50 -6.95 -1.20 2.19
CA GLY A 50 -7.22 -0.40 3.38
C GLY A 50 -6.05 0.52 3.76
N LEU A 51 -6.30 1.74 4.23
CA LEU A 51 -5.25 2.77 4.41
C LEU A 51 -4.18 2.34 5.39
N ASP A 52 -4.62 1.86 6.56
CA ASP A 52 -3.73 1.41 7.62
C ASP A 52 -3.03 0.11 7.22
N VAL A 53 -3.77 -0.82 6.59
CA VAL A 53 -3.22 -2.08 6.07
C VAL A 53 -2.12 -1.81 5.05
N ALA A 54 -2.37 -0.97 4.06
CA ALA A 54 -1.41 -0.63 3.02
C ALA A 54 -0.15 0.01 3.61
N TYR A 55 -0.32 1.03 4.45
CA TYR A 55 0.80 1.75 5.03
C TYR A 55 1.66 0.85 5.94
N LEU A 56 1.03 0.13 6.88
CA LEU A 56 1.77 -0.72 7.83
C LEU A 56 2.45 -1.89 7.12
N SER A 57 1.79 -2.51 6.14
CA SER A 57 2.35 -3.62 5.36
C SER A 57 3.61 -3.19 4.59
N VAL A 58 3.57 -2.01 3.96
CA VAL A 58 4.72 -1.46 3.22
C VAL A 58 5.84 -1.05 4.17
N CYS A 59 5.53 -0.50 5.35
CA CYS A 59 6.55 -0.23 6.38
C CYS A 59 7.29 -1.50 6.79
N GLN A 60 6.56 -2.59 7.08
CA GLN A 60 7.17 -3.86 7.47
C GLN A 60 8.09 -4.42 6.37
N LEU A 61 7.63 -4.39 5.11
CA LEU A 61 8.46 -4.83 3.98
C LEU A 61 9.71 -3.97 3.80
N GLU A 62 9.57 -2.64 3.87
CA GLU A 62 10.71 -1.72 3.73
C GLU A 62 11.72 -1.88 4.87
N GLU A 63 11.26 -2.04 6.11
CA GLU A 63 12.13 -2.29 7.27
C GLU A 63 12.87 -3.62 7.15
N ALA A 64 12.20 -4.69 6.70
CA ALA A 64 12.83 -6.00 6.47
C ALA A 64 13.87 -5.94 5.34
N PHE A 65 13.57 -5.28 4.22
CA PHE A 65 14.52 -5.09 3.12
C PHE A 65 15.72 -4.23 3.54
N ALA A 66 15.50 -3.22 4.38
CA ALA A 66 16.58 -2.35 4.86
C ALA A 66 17.51 -3.10 5.82
N ALA A 67 16.94 -3.94 6.69
CA ALA A 67 17.70 -4.86 7.53
C ALA A 67 18.48 -5.88 6.67
N LEU A 68 17.87 -6.41 5.62
CA LEU A 68 18.53 -7.34 4.69
C LEU A 68 19.72 -6.69 3.98
N ALA A 69 19.57 -5.45 3.52
CA ALA A 69 20.66 -4.69 2.90
C ALA A 69 21.81 -4.44 3.89
N MET A 70 21.48 -4.16 5.15
CA MET A 70 22.47 -4.03 6.22
C MET A 70 23.21 -5.35 6.46
N ASP A 71 22.50 -6.47 6.56
CA ASP A 71 23.10 -7.79 6.76
C ASP A 71 24.08 -8.13 5.62
N LEU A 72 23.65 -7.95 4.36
CA LEU A 72 24.48 -8.20 3.19
C LEU A 72 25.72 -7.29 3.15
N SER A 73 25.57 -6.01 3.51
CA SER A 73 26.71 -5.08 3.59
C SER A 73 27.77 -5.51 4.62
N ASN A 74 27.34 -6.24 5.66
CA ASN A 74 28.20 -6.77 6.71
C ASN A 74 28.67 -8.22 6.42
N GLY A 75 28.32 -8.79 5.27
CA GLY A 75 28.66 -10.18 4.92
C GLY A 75 27.90 -11.23 5.71
N VAL A 76 26.72 -10.89 6.25
CA VAL A 76 25.86 -11.80 7.01
C VAL A 76 24.74 -12.29 6.10
N GLU A 77 24.69 -13.61 5.84
CA GLU A 77 23.68 -14.19 4.93
C GLU A 77 22.34 -14.48 5.61
N GLN A 78 22.36 -14.87 6.88
CA GLN A 78 21.17 -15.19 7.69
C GLN A 78 21.11 -14.27 8.91
N GLY A 79 21.00 -12.98 8.64
CA GLY A 79 20.88 -11.96 9.67
C GLY A 79 19.42 -11.62 9.97
N ARG A 80 19.23 -10.50 10.66
CA ARG A 80 17.91 -10.05 11.11
C ARG A 80 16.95 -9.80 9.96
N GLY A 81 17.41 -9.23 8.85
CA GLY A 81 16.58 -8.95 7.68
C GLY A 81 16.08 -10.22 7.00
N TYR A 82 16.88 -11.30 7.00
CA TYR A 82 16.44 -12.60 6.54
C TYR A 82 15.31 -13.15 7.41
N GLU A 83 15.46 -13.08 8.74
CA GLU A 83 14.44 -13.52 9.69
C GLU A 83 13.15 -12.70 9.59
N ASP A 84 13.26 -11.36 9.59
CA ASP A 84 12.13 -10.43 9.48
C ASP A 84 11.34 -10.68 8.18
N LEU A 85 12.04 -10.90 7.07
CA LEU A 85 11.41 -11.21 5.79
C LEU A 85 10.78 -12.61 5.79
N ALA A 86 11.43 -13.61 6.36
CA ALA A 86 10.87 -14.95 6.49
C ALA A 86 9.58 -14.96 7.31
N ASP A 87 9.51 -14.17 8.40
CA ASP A 87 8.31 -14.02 9.22
C ASP A 87 7.17 -13.34 8.45
N ILE A 88 7.44 -12.29 7.67
CA ILE A 88 6.44 -11.65 6.80
C ILE A 88 5.88 -12.67 5.78
N LEU A 89 6.76 -13.43 5.13
CA LEU A 89 6.36 -14.40 4.12
C LEU A 89 5.60 -15.60 4.73
N LYS A 90 5.89 -15.94 5.98
CA LYS A 90 5.19 -16.99 6.72
C LYS A 90 3.75 -16.60 7.09
N ASP A 91 3.50 -15.33 7.38
CA ASP A 91 2.14 -14.83 7.66
C ASP A 91 1.23 -14.87 6.42
N GLN A 92 1.83 -14.85 5.21
CA GLN A 92 1.13 -14.93 3.92
C GLN A 92 0.04 -13.87 3.73
N SER A 93 0.22 -12.67 4.31
CA SER A 93 -0.64 -11.52 4.05
C SER A 93 -0.78 -11.30 2.53
N PRO A 94 -1.99 -11.37 1.95
CA PRO A 94 -2.17 -11.33 0.49
C PRO A 94 -1.55 -10.10 -0.17
N TYR A 95 -1.66 -8.94 0.49
CA TYR A 95 -1.08 -7.70 -0.01
C TYR A 95 0.45 -7.71 0.06
N GLN A 96 1.05 -8.14 1.17
CA GLN A 96 2.51 -8.21 1.28
C GLN A 96 3.11 -9.24 0.32
N MET A 97 2.45 -10.38 0.13
CA MET A 97 2.85 -11.37 -0.87
C MET A 97 2.78 -10.81 -2.30
N ARG A 98 1.75 -10.02 -2.61
CA ARG A 98 1.64 -9.35 -3.92
C ARG A 98 2.79 -8.40 -4.16
N ILE A 99 3.13 -7.56 -3.18
CA ILE A 99 4.26 -6.62 -3.30
C ILE A 99 5.59 -7.38 -3.35
N TRP A 100 5.76 -8.42 -2.53
CA TRP A 100 6.95 -9.29 -2.56
C TRP A 100 7.21 -9.87 -3.95
N HIS A 101 6.19 -10.44 -4.60
CA HIS A 101 6.33 -10.98 -5.96
C HIS A 101 6.65 -9.94 -7.04
N LEU A 102 6.42 -8.65 -6.77
CA LEU A 102 6.84 -7.57 -7.67
C LEU A 102 8.31 -7.15 -7.43
N LEU A 103 8.92 -7.60 -6.33
CA LEU A 103 10.25 -7.18 -5.87
C LEU A 103 11.26 -8.32 -5.77
N ASP A 104 10.83 -9.59 -5.75
CA ASP A 104 11.70 -10.75 -5.49
C ASP A 104 12.86 -10.94 -6.48
N SER A 105 12.72 -10.37 -7.67
CA SER A 105 13.71 -10.38 -8.75
C SER A 105 14.33 -8.99 -9.00
N THR A 106 13.91 -7.99 -8.23
CA THR A 106 14.41 -6.60 -8.31
C THR A 106 15.70 -6.47 -7.50
N PRO A 107 16.75 -5.82 -8.03
CA PRO A 107 17.96 -5.53 -7.25
C PRO A 107 17.60 -4.84 -5.93
N LEU A 108 18.22 -5.28 -4.83
CA LEU A 108 17.82 -4.88 -3.47
C LEU A 108 17.79 -3.36 -3.26
N GLU A 109 18.78 -2.64 -3.80
CA GLU A 109 18.86 -1.19 -3.73
C GLU A 109 17.66 -0.52 -4.41
N LEU A 110 17.30 -0.99 -5.61
CA LEU A 110 16.14 -0.50 -6.35
C LEU A 110 14.83 -0.87 -5.65
N ALA A 111 14.73 -2.07 -5.09
CA ALA A 111 13.56 -2.50 -4.31
C ALA A 111 13.35 -1.61 -3.08
N LEU A 112 14.43 -1.18 -2.42
CA LEU A 112 14.35 -0.21 -1.31
C LEU A 112 13.88 1.17 -1.75
N GLU A 113 14.39 1.69 -2.87
CA GLU A 113 13.92 2.97 -3.41
C GLU A 113 12.42 2.93 -3.76
N ASP A 114 11.98 1.81 -4.33
CA ASP A 114 10.60 1.58 -4.73
C ASP A 114 9.66 1.39 -3.55
N LEU A 115 10.09 0.65 -2.52
CA LEU A 115 9.38 0.53 -1.25
C LEU A 115 9.30 1.88 -0.52
N ALA A 116 10.38 2.66 -0.49
CA ALA A 116 10.39 3.99 0.11
C ALA A 116 9.42 4.94 -0.63
N TRP A 117 9.40 4.87 -1.97
CA TRP A 117 8.43 5.60 -2.79
C TRP A 117 6.99 5.19 -2.46
N LEU A 118 6.68 3.89 -2.43
CA LEU A 118 5.35 3.36 -2.14
C LEU A 118 4.91 3.68 -0.71
N LYS A 119 5.83 3.61 0.27
CA LYS A 119 5.63 4.02 1.67
C LYS A 119 5.23 5.48 1.74
N SER A 120 5.87 6.35 0.96
CA SER A 120 5.53 7.77 0.91
C SER A 120 4.11 8.00 0.37
N LEU A 121 3.68 7.21 -0.62
CA LEU A 121 2.37 7.31 -1.26
C LEU A 121 1.27 6.81 -0.33
N THR A 122 1.46 5.65 0.31
CA THR A 122 0.53 5.08 1.29
C THR A 122 0.44 5.92 2.56
N TYR A 123 1.54 6.52 3.02
CA TYR A 123 1.52 7.47 4.14
C TYR A 123 0.66 8.70 3.84
N ARG A 124 0.82 9.30 2.65
CA ARG A 124 0.01 10.45 2.22
C ARG A 124 -1.48 10.10 2.20
N ARG A 125 -1.84 8.90 1.70
CA ARG A 125 -3.22 8.37 1.74
C ARG A 125 -3.74 8.24 3.18
N ALA A 126 -2.98 7.60 4.07
CA ALA A 126 -3.37 7.39 5.47
C ALA A 126 -3.50 8.70 6.28
N ARG A 127 -2.64 9.69 6.01
CA ARG A 127 -2.70 11.03 6.63
C ARG A 127 -4.02 11.75 6.34
N MET A 128 -4.62 11.53 5.16
CA MET A 128 -5.89 12.15 4.79
C MET A 128 -7.07 11.59 5.59
N ALA A 129 -7.04 10.32 5.98
CA ALA A 129 -8.07 9.75 6.86
C ALA A 129 -8.03 10.28 8.29
N ARG A 130 -6.84 10.63 8.83
CA ARG A 130 -6.73 11.25 10.16
C ARG A 130 -7.45 12.62 10.22
N VAL A 131 -7.47 13.36 9.12
CA VAL A 131 -8.21 14.64 9.02
C VAL A 131 -9.73 14.38 9.05
N ILE A 132 -10.18 13.35 8.37
CA ILE A 132 -11.60 12.97 8.23
C ILE A 132 -12.19 12.41 9.52
N SER A 133 -11.45 11.53 10.20
CA SER A 133 -11.84 10.96 11.50
C SER A 133 -12.01 12.06 12.56
N LYS A 134 -11.10 13.05 12.59
CA LYS A 134 -11.23 14.24 13.45
C LYS A 134 -12.48 15.06 13.14
N GLU A 135 -12.90 15.09 11.88
CA GLU A 135 -14.07 15.85 11.41
C GLU A 135 -15.39 15.05 11.46
N LYS A 136 -15.36 13.79 11.92
CA LYS A 136 -16.49 12.84 11.95
C LYS A 136 -17.19 12.66 10.60
N LEU A 137 -16.45 12.73 9.51
CA LEU A 137 -17.00 12.51 8.18
C LEU A 137 -17.03 11.02 7.86
N ALA A 138 -18.07 10.58 7.16
CA ALA A 138 -18.18 9.21 6.69
C ALA A 138 -17.07 8.94 5.66
N ILE A 139 -16.17 8.00 5.99
CA ILE A 139 -15.22 7.46 5.02
C ILE A 139 -16.03 6.60 4.06
N ARG A 140 -16.22 7.08 2.82
CA ARG A 140 -16.71 6.24 1.75
C ARG A 140 -15.48 5.68 1.05
N TYR A 141 -15.09 4.48 1.43
CA TYR A 141 -14.21 3.69 0.59
C TYR A 141 -14.96 3.42 -0.70
N VAL A 142 -14.46 3.94 -1.82
CA VAL A 142 -14.80 3.40 -3.14
C VAL A 142 -13.86 2.22 -3.36
N THR A 143 -13.92 1.22 -2.47
CA THR A 143 -13.64 -0.14 -2.91
C THR A 143 -14.75 -0.41 -3.91
N ASP A 144 -14.45 -0.32 -5.19
CA ASP A 144 -15.28 -1.01 -6.16
C ASP A 144 -15.36 -2.46 -5.65
N GLU A 145 -16.55 -2.97 -5.33
CA GLU A 145 -16.71 -4.35 -4.86
C GLU A 145 -16.12 -5.34 -5.88
N ALA A 146 -15.94 -4.91 -7.14
CA ALA A 146 -15.22 -5.63 -8.18
C ALA A 146 -13.68 -5.66 -8.02
N LEU A 147 -13.10 -4.83 -7.14
CA LEU A 147 -11.66 -4.73 -6.85
C LEU A 147 -11.27 -5.29 -5.48
N CYS A 148 -12.25 -5.71 -4.66
CA CYS A 148 -11.98 -6.60 -3.52
C CYS A 148 -11.26 -7.83 -4.07
N GLU A 149 -10.14 -8.20 -3.44
CA GLU A 149 -9.25 -9.26 -3.88
C GLU A 149 -10.04 -10.41 -4.50
N GLY A 150 -9.92 -10.52 -5.84
CA GLY A 150 -10.47 -11.65 -6.56
C GLY A 150 -9.91 -12.95 -5.99
N VAL A 151 -10.54 -14.05 -6.37
CA VAL A 151 -10.13 -15.41 -6.00
C VAL A 151 -8.60 -15.53 -6.02
N THR A 152 -7.99 -15.93 -4.90
CA THR A 152 -6.52 -15.99 -4.82
C THR A 152 -5.98 -17.00 -5.83
N ALA A 153 -4.73 -16.86 -6.24
CA ALA A 153 -4.11 -17.83 -7.16
C ALA A 153 -4.23 -19.28 -6.62
N ALA A 154 -4.02 -19.47 -5.31
CA ALA A 154 -4.23 -20.76 -4.66
C ALA A 154 -5.67 -21.28 -4.81
N GLN A 155 -6.67 -20.42 -4.58
CA GLN A 155 -8.08 -20.78 -4.72
C GLN A 155 -8.49 -21.03 -6.18
N LEU A 156 -7.89 -20.35 -7.16
CA LEU A 156 -8.08 -20.63 -8.58
C LEU A 156 -7.54 -22.02 -8.92
N MET A 157 -6.34 -22.35 -8.44
CA MET A 157 -5.72 -23.65 -8.69
C MET A 157 -6.54 -24.79 -8.07
N THR A 158 -7.09 -24.60 -6.87
CA THR A 158 -8.02 -25.58 -6.26
C THR A 158 -9.29 -25.79 -7.08
N ARG A 159 -9.84 -24.73 -7.69
CA ARG A 159 -11.04 -24.83 -8.53
C ARG A 159 -10.79 -25.54 -9.85
N VAL A 160 -9.63 -25.31 -10.46
CA VAL A 160 -9.22 -25.99 -11.69
C VAL A 160 -8.98 -27.48 -11.43
N SER A 161 -8.30 -27.82 -10.33
CA SER A 161 -8.00 -29.21 -9.97
C SER A 161 -9.20 -29.99 -9.40
N ALA A 162 -10.28 -29.32 -9.00
CA ALA A 162 -11.54 -29.94 -8.58
C ALA A 162 -12.57 -30.10 -9.72
N ALA A 163 -12.25 -29.60 -10.92
CA ALA A 163 -13.11 -29.68 -12.10
C ALA A 163 -12.73 -30.85 -13.05
N ASP A 164 -11.68 -31.60 -12.72
CA ASP A 164 -11.27 -32.88 -13.32
C ASP A 164 -11.73 -34.07 -12.45
#